data_AF-A0A844F8K3-F1
#
_entry.id   AF-A0A844F8K3-F1
#
_cell.length_a   1.000
_cell.length_b   1.000
_cell.length_c   1.000
_cell.angle_alpha   90.00
_cell.angle_beta   90.00
_cell.angle_gamma   90.00
#
_symmetry.space_group_name_H-M   'P 1'
#
loop_
_entity.id
_entity.type
_entity.pdbx_description
1 polymer ?
#
loop_
_entity_poly.entity_id
_entity_poly.type
_entity_poly.pdbx_seq_one_letter_code
_entity_poly.pdbx_strand_id
1 'polypeptide(L)'
;MTLTQLRYFSEVAKTNAIRELEAELEAPLFIRSPNKRIDRTGFGHALLPYAEAGIKMLEDGKNEVVSMRSPTARSNLRRKCTITGRI
;
A
#
# COMPACT_ATOMS: atom_id res chain seq x y z
N MET A 1 4.25 -4.81 8.53
CA MET A 1 2.85 -5.23 8.59
C MET A 1 2.64 -6.26 7.50
N THR A 2 2.56 -7.52 7.89
CA THR A 2 2.37 -8.66 6.99
C THR A 2 0.93 -8.63 6.46
N LEU A 3 0.70 -9.19 5.27
CA LEU A 3 -0.59 -9.26 4.56
C LEU A 3 -1.73 -9.97 5.35
N THR A 4 -1.48 -10.34 6.61
CA THR A 4 -2.37 -11.06 7.51
C THR A 4 -3.38 -10.16 8.24
N GLN A 5 -3.13 -8.85 8.40
CA GLN A 5 -4.03 -7.98 9.19
C GLN A 5 -5.36 -7.63 8.49
N LEU A 6 -5.42 -7.61 7.16
CA LEU A 6 -6.68 -7.38 6.43
C LEU A 6 -7.66 -8.56 6.54
N ARG A 7 -7.19 -9.74 6.98
CA ARG A 7 -8.01 -10.94 7.15
C ARG A 7 -8.83 -10.93 8.45
N TYR A 8 -8.54 -10.03 9.39
CA TYR A 8 -9.24 -9.91 10.67
C TYR A 8 -10.37 -8.88 10.69
N PHE A 9 -10.58 -8.13 9.60
CA PHE A 9 -11.75 -7.25 9.48
C PHE A 9 -13.00 -8.10 9.22
N SER A 10 -14.05 -7.89 10.01
CA SER A 10 -15.34 -8.53 9.77
C SER A 10 -15.89 -8.14 8.40
N GLU A 11 -16.58 -9.06 7.72
CA GLU A 11 -17.20 -8.79 6.41
C GLU A 11 -18.18 -7.60 6.46
N VAL A 12 -18.80 -7.38 7.62
CA VAL A 12 -19.67 -6.23 7.89
C VAL A 12 -18.87 -4.93 7.89
N ALA A 13 -17.72 -4.90 8.55
CA ALA A 13 -16.87 -3.71 8.61
C ALA A 13 -16.32 -3.34 7.22
N LYS A 14 -15.93 -4.32 6.40
CA LYS A 14 -15.50 -4.08 5.01
C LYS A 14 -16.63 -3.49 4.17
N THR A 15 -17.83 -4.05 4.30
CA THR A 15 -19.00 -3.58 3.54
C THR A 15 -19.41 -2.17 3.93
N ASN A 16 -19.31 -1.82 5.22
CA ASN A 16 -19.62 -0.48 5.71
C ASN A 16 -18.58 0.55 5.26
N ALA A 17 -17.29 0.23 5.34
CA ALA A 17 -16.23 1.13 4.86
C ALA A 17 -16.38 1.44 3.36
N ILE A 18 -16.76 0.45 2.55
CA ILE A 18 -17.04 0.67 1.12
C ILE A 18 -18.26 1.58 0.93
N ARG A 19 -19.30 1.41 1.74
CA ARG A 19 -20.52 2.25 1.66
C ARG A 19 -20.25 3.70 2.06
N GLU A 20 -19.45 3.92 3.09
CA GLU A 20 -19.03 5.25 3.52
C GLU A 20 -18.20 5.92 2.41
N LEU A 21 -17.28 5.19 1.79
CA LEU A 21 -16.52 5.67 0.65
C LEU A 21 -17.40 6.01 -0.56
N GLU A 22 -18.39 5.15 -0.88
CA GLU A 22 -19.36 5.41 -1.95
C GLU A 22 -20.23 6.65 -1.64
N ALA A 23 -20.53 6.91 -0.37
CA ALA A 23 -21.28 8.08 0.07
C ALA A 23 -20.44 9.37 0.01
N GLU A 24 -19.17 9.32 0.44
CA GLU A 24 -18.25 10.46 0.38
C GLU A 24 -17.93 10.88 -1.06
N LEU A 25 -17.83 9.91 -1.97
CA LEU A 25 -17.61 10.15 -3.39
C LEU A 25 -18.90 10.48 -4.16
N GLU A 26 -20.06 10.42 -3.48
CA GLU A 26 -21.40 10.55 -4.07
C GLU A 26 -21.62 9.66 -5.30
N ALA A 27 -20.91 8.52 -5.38
CA ALA A 27 -20.86 7.67 -6.55
C ALA A 27 -20.76 6.18 -6.18
N PRO A 28 -21.57 5.31 -6.80
CA PRO A 28 -21.47 3.87 -6.57
C PRO A 28 -20.20 3.33 -7.23
N LEU A 29 -19.36 2.61 -6.47
CA LEU A 29 -18.15 1.97 -6.97
C LEU A 29 -18.41 0.53 -7.41
N PHE A 30 -19.42 -0.12 -6.82
CA PHE A 30 -19.77 -1.51 -7.09
C PHE A 30 -21.25 -1.70 -7.41
N ILE A 31 -21.53 -2.59 -8.37
CA ILE A 31 -22.87 -3.08 -8.69
C ILE A 31 -23.09 -4.38 -7.91
N ARG A 32 -24.06 -4.35 -6.99
CA ARG A 32 -24.41 -5.48 -6.14
C ARG A 32 -25.62 -6.20 -6.74
N SER A 33 -25.38 -7.21 -7.58
CA SER A 33 -26.45 -7.99 -8.19
C SER A 33 -26.94 -9.09 -7.25
N PRO A 34 -28.24 -9.48 -7.30
CA PRO A 34 -28.80 -10.58 -6.50
C PRO A 34 -28.06 -11.91 -6.67
N ASN A 35 -27.41 -12.11 -7.83
CA ASN A 35 -26.71 -13.33 -8.20
C ASN A 35 -25.29 -13.46 -7.62
N LYS A 36 -25.00 -12.81 -6.48
CA LYS A 36 -23.71 -12.83 -5.74
C LYS A 36 -22.48 -12.35 -6.52
N ARG A 37 -22.63 -11.84 -7.74
CA ARG A 37 -21.53 -11.19 -8.48
C ARG A 37 -21.48 -9.73 -8.11
N ILE A 38 -20.30 -9.30 -7.68
CA ILE A 38 -19.95 -7.91 -7.45
C ILE A 38 -19.16 -7.48 -8.69
N ASP A 39 -19.75 -6.60 -9.48
CA ASP A 39 -19.08 -5.97 -10.60
C ASP A 39 -18.68 -4.53 -10.23
N ARG A 40 -17.64 -4.01 -10.86
CA ARG A 40 -17.22 -2.61 -10.67
C ARG A 40 -17.98 -1.71 -11.62
N THR A 41 -18.34 -0.53 -11.14
CA THR A 41 -18.88 0.54 -12.00
C THR A 41 -17.76 1.23 -12.78
N GLY A 42 -18.12 2.09 -13.73
CA GLY A 42 -17.15 3.00 -14.37
C GLY A 42 -16.38 3.86 -13.36
N PHE A 43 -17.04 4.28 -12.27
CA PHE A 43 -16.41 5.03 -11.17
C PHE A 43 -15.41 4.16 -10.39
N GLY A 44 -15.77 2.92 -10.09
CA GLY A 44 -14.87 1.95 -9.46
C GLY A 44 -13.62 1.68 -10.31
N HIS A 45 -13.78 1.60 -11.64
CA HIS A 45 -12.66 1.50 -12.56
C HIS A 45 -11.78 2.75 -12.59
N ALA A 46 -12.38 3.94 -12.54
CA ALA A 46 -11.66 5.21 -12.53
C ALA A 46 -10.87 5.44 -11.23
N LEU A 47 -11.41 5.03 -10.08
CA LEU A 47 -10.78 5.24 -8.77
C LEU A 47 -9.62 4.25 -8.50
N LEU A 48 -9.72 3.03 -9.02
CA LEU A 48 -8.77 1.94 -8.76
C LEU A 48 -7.29 2.33 -8.92
N PRO A 49 -6.83 2.93 -10.03
CA PRO A 49 -5.41 3.25 -10.20
C PRO A 49 -4.90 4.23 -9.14
N TYR A 50 -5.75 5.14 -8.65
CA TYR A 50 -5.38 6.07 -7.58
C TYR A 50 -5.25 5.36 -6.23
N ALA A 51 -6.16 4.43 -5.94
CA ALA A 51 -6.08 3.60 -4.73
C ALA A 51 -4.82 2.73 -4.72
N GLU A 52 -4.50 2.09 -5.85
CA GLU A 52 -3.29 1.28 -6.01
C GLU A 52 -2.01 2.10 -5.83
N ALA A 53 -1.93 3.29 -6.45
CA ALA A 53 -0.81 4.21 -6.28
C ALA A 53 -0.65 4.65 -4.82
N GLY A 54 -1.74 5.00 -4.14
CA GLY A 54 -1.73 5.40 -2.73
C GLY A 54 -1.21 4.28 -1.82
N ILE A 55 -1.69 3.04 -2.01
CA ILE A 55 -1.18 1.87 -1.28
C ILE A 55 0.32 1.71 -1.49
N LYS A 56 0.78 1.78 -2.74
CA LYS A 56 2.21 1.66 -3.07
C LYS A 56 3.05 2.73 -2.37
N MET A 57 2.60 3.99 -2.37
CA MET A 57 3.32 5.09 -1.71
C MET A 57 3.44 4.87 -0.20
N LEU A 58 2.38 4.37 0.44
CA LEU A 58 2.39 4.03 1.86
C LEU A 58 3.32 2.84 2.16
N GLU A 59 3.37 1.84 1.28
CA GLU A 59 4.29 0.71 1.40
C GLU A 59 5.75 1.13 1.23
N ASP A 60 6.05 1.97 0.25
CA ASP A 60 7.38 2.53 0.03
C ASP A 60 7.84 3.33 1.27
N GLY A 61 6.97 4.19 1.82
CA GLY A 61 7.24 4.92 3.06
C GLY A 61 7.46 4.00 4.28
N LYS A 62 6.67 2.94 4.41
CA LYS A 62 6.86 1.91 5.46
C LYS A 62 8.23 1.25 5.32
N ASN A 63 8.63 0.87 4.11
CA ASN A 63 9.91 0.21 3.86
C ASN A 63 11.09 1.13 4.19
N GLU A 64 10.97 2.42 3.89
CA GLU A 64 11.98 3.41 4.24
C GLU A 64 12.15 3.54 5.76
N VAL A 65 11.05 3.64 6.51
CA VAL A 65 11.13 3.68 7.99
C VAL A 65 11.74 2.40 8.57
N VAL A 66 11.42 1.24 7.99
CA VAL A 66 12.00 -0.04 8.41
C VAL A 66 13.50 -0.12 8.08
N SER A 67 13.93 0.41 6.93
CA SER A 67 15.34 0.46 6.54
C SER A 67 16.15 1.34 7.48
N MET A 68 15.59 2.47 7.92
CA MET A 68 16.18 3.37 8.93
C MET A 68 16.32 2.71 10.30
N ARG A 69 15.36 1.86 10.70
CA ARG A 69 15.43 1.09 11.97
C ARG A 69 16.49 0.00 11.97
N SER A 70 17.14 -0.27 10.84
CA SER A 70 18.19 -1.27 10.69
C SER A 70 19.54 -0.61 10.34
N PRO A 71 20.18 0.21 11.20
CA PRO A 71 21.40 0.93 10.82
C PRO A 71 22.65 0.03 10.68
N THR A 72 22.59 -1.26 11.04
CA THR A 72 23.78 -2.12 11.16
C THR A 72 23.84 -3.20 10.09
N ALA A 73 24.15 -2.83 8.85
CA ALA A 73 24.79 -3.74 7.89
C ALA A 73 25.60 -3.06 6.76
N ARG A 74 25.63 -1.71 6.67
CA ARG A 74 26.28 -1.03 5.51
C ARG A 74 27.31 0.06 5.88
N SER A 75 27.81 0.10 7.11
CA SER A 75 28.81 1.09 7.54
C SER A 75 30.28 0.60 7.57
N ASN A 76 30.58 -0.65 7.20
CA ASN A 76 31.95 -1.19 7.29
C ASN A 76 32.67 -1.51 5.97
N LEU A 77 32.14 -1.11 4.81
CA LEU A 77 32.83 -1.32 3.52
C LEU A 77 33.24 -0.02 2.81
N ARG A 78 33.84 0.92 3.54
CA ARG A 78 34.56 2.07 2.96
C ARG A 78 35.82 2.44 3.76
N ARG A 79 36.63 1.44 4.11
CA ARG A 79 38.02 1.66 4.56
C ARG A 79 39.01 0.79 3.80
N LYS A 80 39.11 1.02 2.49
CA LYS A 80 40.38 0.83 1.78
C LYS A 80 40.65 2.12 1.02
N CYS A 81 41.13 3.12 1.78
CA CYS A 81 41.82 4.26 1.20
C CYS A 81 43.18 3.74 0.76
N THR A 82 43.30 3.37 -0.51
CA THR A 82 44.57 2.97 -1.11
C THR A 82 45.33 4.26 -1.42
N ILE A 83 46.18 4.70 -0.48
CA ILE A 83 47.15 5.77 -0.75
C ILE A 83 48.30 5.12 -1.53
N THR A 84 48.19 5.12 -2.86
CA THR A 84 49.35 5.00 -3.76
C THR A 84 49.82 6.40 -4.09
N GLY A 85 50.72 6.93 -3.26
CA GLY A 85 51.44 8.18 -3.48
C GLY A 85 52.93 7.92 -3.45
N ARG A 86 53.52 7.85 -4.63
CA ARG A 86 54.93 7.61 -4.97
C ARG A 86 55.74 8.87 -4.68
N ILE A 87 56.78 8.80 -3.84
CA ILE A 87 58.00 9.63 -3.90
C ILE A 87 59.17 8.72 -3.53
#